data_AF-A0A924MEI7-F1
#
_entry.id   AF-A0A924MEI7-F1
#
_cell.length_a   1.000
_cell.length_b   1.000
_cell.length_c   1.000
_cell.angle_alpha   90.00
_cell.angle_beta   90.00
_cell.angle_gamma   90.00
#
_symmetry.space_group_name_H-M   'P 1'
#
loop_
_entity.id
_entity.type
_entity.pdbx_description
1 polymer ?
#
loop_
_entity_poly.entity_id
_entity_poly.type
_entity_poly.pdbx_seq_one_letter_code
_entity_poly.pdbx_strand_id
1 'polypeptide(L)' 'MKFNEKSFDEKYTIFTPKIKKYNGKAFELKGYLIPIEHGKKHGGFLLSALPLNQCGFCCQNGIPLLVLVKMDWPIDLSL' A
#
# COMPACT_ATOMS: atom_id res chain seq x y z
N MET A 1 -7.26 -17.17 -35.31
CA MET A 1 -6.01 -16.45 -34.99
C MET A 1 -5.92 -16.33 -33.48
N LYS A 2 -4.94 -16.98 -32.86
CA LYS A 2 -4.67 -16.82 -31.43
C LYS A 2 -3.65 -15.69 -31.27
N PHE A 3 -4.06 -14.57 -30.71
CA PHE A 3 -3.14 -13.63 -30.10
C PHE A 3 -3.44 -13.61 -28.60
N ASN A 4 -2.54 -14.27 -27.88
CA ASN A 4 -2.43 -14.25 -26.43
C ASN A 4 -1.99 -12.83 -26.04
N GLU A 5 -2.93 -12.03 -25.56
CA GLU A 5 -2.69 -10.67 -25.07
C GLU A 5 -2.05 -10.72 -23.68
N LYS A 6 -0.76 -11.05 -23.64
CA LYS A 6 0.09 -10.83 -22.46
C LYS A 6 1.05 -9.69 -22.74
N SER A 7 0.67 -8.47 -22.36
CA SER A 7 1.66 -7.45 -21.98
C SER A 7 1.01 -6.33 -21.14
N PHE A 8 0.33 -6.69 -20.05
CA PHE A 8 0.34 -5.79 -18.91
C PHE A 8 1.57 -6.18 -18.10
N ASP A 9 2.56 -5.29 -18.03
CA ASP A 9 3.72 -5.41 -17.14
C ASP A 9 3.19 -5.39 -15.70
N GLU A 10 2.71 -6.54 -15.23
CA GLU A 10 2.12 -6.70 -13.91
C GLU A 10 3.28 -6.57 -12.91
N LYS A 11 3.55 -5.34 -12.48
CA LYS A 11 4.60 -5.02 -11.52
C LYS A 11 4.24 -5.62 -10.16
N TYR A 12 4.61 -6.88 -9.96
CA TYR A 12 4.49 -7.55 -8.67
C TYR A 12 5.33 -6.83 -7.61
N THR A 13 4.83 -6.78 -6.38
CA THR A 13 5.59 -6.28 -5.24
C THR A 13 6.79 -7.18 -4.97
N ILE A 14 8.00 -6.63 -5.11
CA ILE A 14 9.24 -7.36 -4.81
C ILE A 14 9.59 -7.17 -3.34
N PHE A 15 9.42 -8.23 -2.53
CA PHE A 15 9.81 -8.22 -1.13
C PHE A 15 11.30 -8.54 -0.97
N THR A 16 12.08 -7.57 -0.45
CA THR A 16 13.50 -7.79 -0.15
C THR A 16 13.71 -8.74 1.03
N PRO A 17 14.88 -9.39 1.17
CA PRO A 17 15.18 -10.25 2.33
C PRO A 17 15.00 -9.54 3.68
N LYS A 18 15.25 -8.22 3.73
CA LYS A 18 15.08 -7.39 4.92
C LYS A 18 13.62 -7.30 5.40
N ILE A 19 12.65 -7.42 4.48
CA ILE A 19 11.22 -7.38 4.79
C ILE A 19 10.68 -8.78 5.04
N LYS A 20 11.13 -9.78 4.25
CA LYS A 20 10.71 -11.19 4.39
C LYS A 20 10.91 -11.75 5.80
N LYS A 21 11.93 -11.30 6.55
CA LYS A 21 12.19 -11.74 7.93
C LYS A 21 11.07 -11.40 8.93
N TYR A 22 10.18 -10.48 8.60
CA TYR A 22 9.03 -10.07 9.42
C TYR A 22 7.73 -10.79 9.05
N ASN A 23 7.74 -11.68 8.05
CA ASN A 23 6.56 -12.44 7.67
C ASN A 23 6.05 -13.27 8.87
N GLY A 24 4.77 -13.12 9.21
CA GLY A 24 4.13 -13.81 10.35
C GLY A 24 4.60 -13.33 11.73
N LYS A 25 5.34 -12.22 11.82
CA LYS A 25 5.80 -11.64 13.10
C LYS A 25 5.11 -10.32 13.35
N ALA A 26 4.85 -10.01 14.61
CA ALA A 26 4.43 -8.67 15.00
C ALA A 26 5.59 -7.68 14.80
N PHE A 27 5.28 -6.52 14.23
CA PHE A 27 6.20 -5.40 14.09
C PHE A 27 5.43 -4.09 14.10
N GLU A 28 6.11 -3.01 14.43
CA GLU A 28 5.51 -1.68 14.48
C GLU A 28 6.03 -0.84 13.31
N LEU A 29 5.12 -0.08 12.70
CA LEU A 29 5.44 0.93 11.68
C LEU A 29 4.81 2.26 12.06
N LYS A 30 5.51 3.35 11.75
CA LYS A 30 5.00 4.71 11.86
C LYS A 30 4.86 5.31 10.47
N GLY A 31 3.76 6.00 10.24
CA GLY A 31 3.48 6.62 8.95
C GLY A 31 2.13 7.30 8.91
N TYR A 32 1.71 7.69 7.72
CA TYR A 32 0.45 8.34 7.43
C TYR A 32 -0.52 7.34 6.81
N LEU A 33 -1.71 7.23 7.38
CA LEU A 33 -2.77 6.37 6.86
C LEU A 33 -3.52 7.08 5.73
N ILE A 34 -3.67 6.37 4.61
CA ILE A 34 -4.43 6.80 3.45
C ILE A 34 -5.60 5.80 3.31
N PRO A 35 -6.85 6.24 3.54
CA PRO A 35 -8.01 5.39 3.32
C PRO A 35 -8.16 5.09 1.82
N ILE A 36 -8.39 3.82 1.48
CA ILE A 36 -8.64 3.37 0.09
C ILE A 36 -10.09 2.92 -0.16
N GLU A 37 -10.86 2.83 0.92
CA GLU A 37 -12.28 2.47 0.89
C GLU A 37 -13.13 3.73 1.12
N HIS A 38 -14.30 3.79 0.48
CA HIS A 38 -15.28 4.83 0.70
C HIS A 38 -16.20 4.44 1.88
N GLY A 39 -16.51 5.39 2.77
CA GLY A 39 -17.39 5.14 3.91
C GLY A 39 -16.81 5.71 5.21
N LYS A 40 -17.43 5.37 6.34
CA LYS A 40 -16.94 5.75 7.68
C LYS A 40 -16.05 4.68 8.31
N LYS A 41 -16.36 3.41 8.06
CA LYS A 41 -15.60 2.26 8.53
C LYS A 41 -14.69 1.77 7.44
N HIS A 42 -13.41 1.65 7.76
CA HIS A 42 -12.37 1.25 6.81
C HIS A 42 -11.65 0.01 7.35
N GLY A 43 -11.55 -1.03 6.54
CA GLY A 43 -10.76 -2.23 6.80
C GLY A 43 -9.42 -2.23 6.06
N GLY A 44 -9.29 -1.40 5.02
CA GLY A 44 -8.12 -1.30 4.17
C GLY A 44 -7.51 0.11 4.13
N PHE A 45 -6.17 0.18 4.19
CA PHE A 45 -5.40 1.43 4.11
C PHE A 45 -4.11 1.25 3.35
N LEU A 46 -3.58 2.35 2.83
CA LEU A 46 -2.19 2.45 2.46
C LEU A 46 -1.45 3.24 3.54
N LEU A 47 -0.35 2.68 4.04
CA LEU A 47 0.55 3.36 4.97
C LEU A 47 1.72 3.95 4.17
N SER A 48 1.91 5.26 4.28
CA SER A 48 3.00 6.00 3.64
C SER A 48 4.00 6.53 4.68
N ALA A 49 5.27 6.59 4.30
CA ALA A 49 6.29 7.26 5.11
C ALA A 49 6.13 8.80 5.12
N LEU A 50 5.50 9.37 4.09
CA LEU A 50 5.29 10.82 3.92
C LEU A 50 3.83 11.14 3.57
N PRO A 51 3.31 12.33 3.92
CA PRO A 51 2.01 12.79 3.48
C PRO A 51 1.91 12.88 1.95
N LEU A 52 0.77 12.52 1.37
CA LEU A 52 0.57 12.57 -0.09
C LEU A 52 0.78 13.99 -0.66
N ASN A 53 0.34 15.03 0.07
CA ASN A 53 0.49 16.43 -0.32
C ASN A 53 1.94 16.94 -0.29
N GLN A 54 2.86 16.20 0.33
CA GLN A 54 4.29 16.53 0.41
C GLN A 54 5.13 15.70 -0.55
N CYS A 55 4.51 14.79 -1.30
CA CYS A 55 5.23 13.95 -2.23
C CYS A 55 5.27 14.55 -3.64
N GLY A 56 6.08 15.59 -3.83
CA GLY A 56 6.31 16.21 -5.13
C GLY A 56 6.83 15.25 -6.22
N PHE A 57 7.36 14.09 -5.83
CA PHE A 57 7.95 13.09 -6.71
C PHE A 57 7.16 11.78 -6.86
N CYS A 58 6.09 11.56 -6.07
CA CYS A 58 5.34 10.28 -6.07
C CYS A 58 4.66 9.96 -7.41
N CYS A 59 4.53 10.95 -8.28
CA CYS A 59 3.99 10.77 -9.64
C CYS A 59 5.05 10.98 -10.74
N GLN A 60 6.18 11.64 -10.44
CA GLN A 60 7.21 11.95 -11.45
C GLN A 60 8.35 10.92 -11.49
N ASN A 61 8.77 10.34 -10.34
CA ASN A 61 9.97 9.48 -10.25
C ASN A 61 9.68 8.05 -9.79
N GLY A 62 8.41 7.65 -9.73
CA GLY A 62 8.01 6.27 -9.42
C GLY A 62 6.94 6.18 -8.34
N ILE A 63 6.32 5.01 -8.26
CA ILE A 63 5.29 4.70 -7.27
C ILE A 63 5.95 4.74 -5.87
N PRO A 64 5.45 5.54 -4.92
CA PRO A 64 5.97 5.51 -3.56
C PRO A 64 5.90 4.10 -2.97
N LEU A 65 6.86 3.77 -2.12
CA LEU A 65 6.78 2.56 -1.29
C LEU A 65 5.63 2.73 -0.30
N LEU A 66 4.49 2.13 -0.63
CA LEU A 66 3.30 2.08 0.22
C LEU A 66 3.14 0.67 0.77
N VAL A 67 2.66 0.59 2.01
CA VAL A 67 2.30 -0.68 2.64
C VAL A 67 0.79 -0.81 2.66
N LEU A 68 0.27 -1.86 2.03
CA LEU A 68 -1.15 -2.21 2.16
C LEU A 68 -1.39 -2.81 3.55
N VAL A 69 -2.24 -2.15 4.32
CA VAL A 69 -2.71 -2.62 5.62
C VAL A 69 -4.13 -3.14 5.45
N LYS A 70 -4.35 -4.38 5.87
CA LYS A 70 -5.69 -4.97 6.02
C LYS A 70 -5.90 -5.29 7.48
N MET A 71 -7.04 -4.87 8.01
CA MET A 71 -7.40 -5.11 9.41
C MET A 71 -8.50 -6.16 9.50
N ASP A 72 -8.42 -7.02 10.51
CA ASP A 72 -9.49 -7.98 10.80
C ASP A 72 -10.76 -7.28 11.30
N TRP A 73 -10.60 -6.13 11.96
CA TRP A 73 -11.69 -5.32 12.50
C TRP A 73 -11.61 -3.89 11.94
N PRO A 74 -12.63 -3.41 11.20
CA PRO A 74 -12.64 -2.06 10.64
C PRO A 74 -12.61 -0.98 11.72
N ILE A 75 -11.87 0.11 11.47
CA ILE A 75 -11.85 1.30 12.34
C ILE A 75 -12.74 2.39 11.73
N ASP A 76 -13.32 3.22 12.59
CA ASP A 76 -14.03 4.43 12.18
C ASP A 76 -13.04 5.58 12.02
N LEU A 77 -12.91 6.13 10.81
CA LEU A 77 -12.06 7.30 10.51
C LEU A 77 -12.87 8.57 10.23
N SER A 78 -14.16 8.61 10.60
CA SER A 78 -14.93 9.84 10.56
C SER A 78 -14.47 10.82 11.66
N LEU A 79 -13.35 11.51 11.37
CA LEU A 79 -12.90 12.73 12.06
C LEU A 79 -13.87 13.89 11.77
#